data_AF-A0A7V6Z2F7-F1
#
_entry.id   AF-A0A7V6Z2F7-F1
#
_cell.length_a   1.000
_cell.length_b   1.000
_cell.length_c   1.000
_cell.angle_alpha   90.00
_cell.angle_beta   90.00
_cell.angle_gamma   90.00
#
_symmetry.space_group_name_H-M   'P 1'
#
loop_
_entity.id
_entity.type
_entity.pdbx_description
1 polymer ?
#
loop_
_entity_poly.entity_id
_entity_poly.type
_entity_poly.pdbx_seq_one_letter_code
_entity_poly.pdbx_strand_id
1 'polypeptide(L)'
;MTICAPVVAVRRCIAMTRLSRLAAIAISLVCVLSGAPPTRAQNSPDSPTTQWSTASFGLTNYPDASNDQQTGSAESDIVGDADNPALYVSFGEIEGGTNDFLGFRFRLGADANPSGFDGVALIGIDANLDGSLDLFVGVNNQGSKDAIGIWYPGPGLNISPSTTTFSGSFFESFAQTSFNYSFTPVTPTIDPTATSFDLNGDNRTDYFLSFYVPFSSIVLALELQGITITESSEIQVVGATATQGNTLNQDIAGAVGGNHSSLKWSELGAMSLPFSPVPAVPEPSEHVLFTTAGGLVLVSLFHRRRPKL
;
A
#
# COMPACT_ATOMS: atom_id res chain seq x y z
N MET A 1 -82.60 -12.37 -12.11
CA MET A 1 -83.28 -12.97 -13.27
C MET A 1 -82.30 -12.90 -14.42
N THR A 2 -81.71 -14.06 -14.76
CA THR A 2 -81.26 -14.52 -16.10
C THR A 2 -80.31 -13.56 -16.90
N ILE A 3 -79.11 -13.92 -17.39
CA ILE A 3 -78.80 -14.91 -18.44
C ILE A 3 -77.26 -15.01 -18.65
N CYS A 4 -76.80 -16.26 -18.80
CA CYS A 4 -75.74 -16.86 -19.64
C CYS A 4 -74.37 -16.19 -19.93
N ALA A 5 -73.34 -17.02 -19.70
CA ALA A 5 -72.05 -17.09 -20.41
C ALA A 5 -72.22 -17.53 -21.89
N PRO A 6 -71.19 -17.51 -22.77
CA PRO A 6 -70.13 -18.53 -22.71
C PRO A 6 -68.71 -18.10 -23.12
N VAL A 7 -67.81 -19.01 -22.75
CA VAL A 7 -66.37 -19.12 -23.00
C VAL A 7 -66.05 -19.39 -24.47
N VAL A 8 -65.02 -18.72 -25.01
CA VAL A 8 -64.27 -19.18 -26.19
C VAL A 8 -62.78 -19.24 -25.84
N ALA A 9 -62.22 -20.44 -25.90
CA ALA A 9 -60.82 -20.73 -25.67
C ALA A 9 -59.98 -20.47 -26.94
N VAL A 10 -58.84 -19.79 -26.79
CA VAL A 10 -57.81 -19.71 -27.84
C VAL A 10 -56.54 -20.40 -27.34
N ARG A 11 -56.26 -21.57 -27.90
CA ARG A 11 -54.96 -22.26 -27.84
C ARG A 11 -54.09 -21.81 -29.02
N ARG A 12 -52.94 -21.16 -28.76
CA ARG A 12 -51.73 -21.15 -29.61
C ARG A 12 -50.53 -20.87 -28.69
N CYS A 13 -49.62 -21.81 -28.45
CA CYS A 13 -48.53 -22.33 -29.29
C CYS A 13 -47.21 -21.97 -28.57
N ILE A 14 -46.76 -22.88 -27.69
CA ILE A 14 -45.49 -22.78 -26.97
C ILE A 14 -44.43 -23.44 -27.86
N ALA A 15 -43.63 -22.64 -28.57
CA ALA A 15 -42.45 -23.10 -29.30
C ALA A 15 -41.33 -22.06 -29.24
N MET A 16 -40.85 -21.74 -28.04
CA MET A 16 -39.62 -20.96 -27.84
C MET A 16 -38.95 -21.40 -26.53
N THR A 17 -38.11 -22.43 -26.53
CA THR A 17 -37.35 -22.80 -25.30
C THR A 17 -35.95 -23.38 -25.50
N ARG A 18 -35.39 -23.49 -26.73
CA ARG A 18 -34.07 -24.15 -26.90
C ARG A 18 -32.92 -23.29 -27.43
N LEU A 19 -33.15 -22.30 -28.29
CA LEU A 19 -32.04 -21.44 -28.76
C LEU A 19 -31.63 -20.36 -27.74
N SER A 20 -32.55 -19.89 -26.90
CA SER A 20 -32.26 -18.82 -25.92
C SER A 20 -31.40 -19.27 -24.73
N ARG A 21 -31.32 -20.58 -24.46
CA ARG A 21 -30.53 -21.11 -23.33
C ARG A 21 -29.06 -21.33 -23.65
N LEU A 22 -28.71 -21.59 -24.92
CA LEU A 22 -27.31 -21.77 -25.34
C LEU A 22 -26.57 -20.42 -25.49
N ALA A 23 -27.28 -19.37 -25.92
CA ALA A 23 -26.71 -18.02 -25.98
C ALA A 23 -26.39 -17.45 -24.58
N ALA A 24 -27.22 -17.76 -23.58
CA ALA A 24 -26.99 -17.31 -22.19
C ALA A 24 -25.75 -17.98 -21.54
N ILE A 25 -25.46 -19.24 -21.87
CA ILE A 25 -24.30 -19.97 -21.33
C ILE A 25 -22.99 -19.49 -21.96
N ALA A 26 -23.00 -19.13 -23.25
CA ALA A 26 -21.82 -18.62 -23.95
C ALA A 26 -21.41 -17.21 -23.47
N ILE A 27 -22.36 -16.35 -23.08
CA ILE A 27 -22.08 -15.00 -22.58
C ILE A 27 -21.51 -15.04 -21.15
N SER A 28 -21.95 -15.98 -20.30
CA SER A 28 -21.41 -16.13 -18.94
C SER A 28 -20.01 -16.76 -18.89
N LEU A 29 -19.59 -17.53 -19.91
CA LEU A 29 -18.25 -18.14 -19.96
C LEU A 29 -17.17 -17.15 -20.43
N VAL A 30 -17.54 -16.15 -21.24
CA VAL A 30 -16.59 -15.15 -21.76
C VAL A 30 -16.15 -14.15 -20.69
N CYS A 31 -17.01 -13.82 -19.70
CA CYS A 31 -16.62 -12.91 -18.60
C CYS A 31 -15.70 -13.54 -17.55
N VAL A 32 -15.56 -14.88 -17.50
CA VAL A 32 -14.68 -15.57 -16.54
C VAL A 32 -13.26 -15.75 -17.10
N LEU A 33 -13.06 -15.54 -18.40
CA LEU A 33 -11.77 -15.70 -19.09
C LEU A 33 -11.05 -14.38 -19.39
N SER A 34 -11.70 -13.23 -19.19
CA SER A 34 -11.03 -11.93 -19.16
C SER A 34 -10.37 -11.72 -17.80
N GLY A 35 -9.29 -12.47 -17.54
CA GLY A 35 -8.45 -12.36 -16.34
C GLY A 35 -7.59 -11.10 -16.32
N ALA A 36 -8.18 -9.94 -16.61
CA ALA A 36 -7.52 -8.69 -16.27
C ALA A 36 -7.42 -8.64 -14.73
N PRO A 37 -6.22 -8.43 -14.17
CA PRO A 37 -6.10 -8.25 -12.72
C PRO A 37 -7.02 -7.10 -12.30
N PRO A 38 -7.67 -7.18 -11.13
CA PRO A 38 -8.47 -6.08 -10.63
C PRO A 38 -7.55 -4.87 -10.46
N THR A 39 -7.76 -3.84 -11.28
CA THR A 39 -7.00 -2.61 -11.18
C THR A 39 -7.35 -1.93 -9.86
N ARG A 40 -6.35 -1.63 -9.03
CA ARG A 40 -6.59 -1.13 -7.66
C ARG A 40 -6.39 0.38 -7.65
N ALA A 41 -7.47 1.15 -7.64
CA ALA A 41 -7.40 2.61 -7.59
C ALA A 41 -6.51 3.10 -6.43
N GLN A 42 -5.70 4.14 -6.66
CA GLN A 42 -4.96 4.81 -5.59
C GLN A 42 -5.91 5.23 -4.48
N ASN A 43 -5.59 4.84 -3.25
CA ASN A 43 -6.33 5.30 -2.09
C ASN A 43 -6.05 6.78 -1.82
N SER A 44 -6.99 7.46 -1.17
CA SER A 44 -6.75 8.80 -0.67
C SER A 44 -5.63 8.77 0.39
N PRO A 45 -4.72 9.76 0.47
CA PRO A 45 -3.70 9.83 1.51
C PRO A 45 -4.27 9.82 2.94
N ASP A 46 -5.51 10.26 3.14
CA ASP A 46 -6.24 10.23 4.41
C ASP A 46 -7.18 9.02 4.56
N SER A 47 -7.03 7.98 3.72
CA SER A 47 -7.93 6.83 3.81
C SER A 47 -7.68 5.97 5.07
N PRO A 48 -8.66 5.15 5.50
CA PRO A 48 -8.48 4.28 6.66
C PRO A 48 -7.30 3.31 6.50
N THR A 49 -6.60 3.00 7.59
CA THR A 49 -5.46 2.04 7.63
C THR A 49 -5.81 0.67 7.06
N THR A 50 -7.09 0.29 7.02
CA THR A 50 -7.58 -0.94 6.38
C THR A 50 -7.35 -1.01 4.86
N GLN A 51 -7.02 0.12 4.22
CA GLN A 51 -6.64 0.20 2.82
C GLN A 51 -5.12 0.19 2.60
N TRP A 52 -4.36 0.22 3.69
CA TRP A 52 -2.90 0.22 3.70
C TRP A 52 -2.39 -1.14 4.18
N SER A 53 -1.16 -1.47 3.80
CA SER A 53 -0.45 -2.65 4.27
C SER A 53 0.64 -2.20 5.25
N THR A 54 0.90 -2.99 6.27
CA THR A 54 1.90 -2.63 7.28
C THR A 54 3.30 -2.95 6.77
N ALA A 55 4.24 -2.00 6.87
CA ALA A 55 5.65 -2.29 6.65
C ALA A 55 6.21 -2.89 7.93
N SER A 56 6.28 -4.23 7.98
CA SER A 56 6.71 -4.95 9.17
C SER A 56 8.23 -4.98 9.25
N PHE A 57 8.80 -4.80 10.44
CA PHE A 57 10.26 -4.72 10.67
C PHE A 57 10.78 -5.93 11.44
N GLY A 58 11.90 -6.52 10.98
CA GLY A 58 12.73 -7.46 11.74
C GLY A 58 12.06 -8.72 12.37
N LEU A 59 12.87 -9.54 13.06
CA LEU A 59 12.45 -10.82 13.67
C LEU A 59 11.62 -10.69 14.95
N THR A 60 11.44 -9.47 15.47
CA THR A 60 10.78 -9.22 16.75
C THR A 60 9.38 -8.64 16.66
N ASN A 61 8.87 -8.32 15.45
CA ASN A 61 7.51 -7.79 15.25
C ASN A 61 7.17 -6.69 16.27
N TYR A 62 7.46 -5.43 15.91
CA TYR A 62 6.89 -4.22 16.55
C TYR A 62 7.27 -4.01 18.02
N PRO A 63 8.26 -3.14 18.28
CA PRO A 63 7.85 -1.75 18.52
C PRO A 63 8.83 -0.72 17.97
N ASP A 64 8.28 0.44 17.62
CA ASP A 64 9.06 1.67 17.57
C ASP A 64 8.89 2.35 18.92
N ALA A 65 9.94 2.31 19.73
CA ALA A 65 9.80 2.69 21.13
C ALA A 65 9.54 4.19 21.22
N SER A 66 8.34 4.60 21.62
CA SER A 66 8.03 6.01 21.77
C SER A 66 9.04 6.73 22.66
N ASN A 67 9.30 8.00 22.35
CA ASN A 67 10.28 8.84 23.02
C ASN A 67 11.75 8.40 22.87
N ASP A 68 12.12 7.65 21.84
CA ASP A 68 13.52 7.35 21.52
C ASP A 68 14.12 8.32 20.49
N GLN A 69 13.31 9.27 20.02
CA GLN A 69 13.79 10.41 19.26
C GLN A 69 14.88 11.20 20.00
N GLN A 70 15.80 11.80 19.23
CA GLN A 70 16.98 12.43 19.81
C GLN A 70 16.85 13.92 20.14
N THR A 71 15.92 14.62 19.50
CA THR A 71 15.86 16.09 19.51
C THR A 71 15.00 16.70 20.62
N GLY A 72 14.24 15.88 21.34
CA GLY A 72 13.18 16.29 22.25
C GLY A 72 11.83 16.63 21.59
N SER A 73 11.67 16.47 20.26
CA SER A 73 10.45 16.88 19.54
C SER A 73 9.48 15.73 19.33
N ALA A 74 8.25 15.90 19.83
CA ALA A 74 7.16 14.92 19.68
C ALA A 74 6.58 14.87 18.25
N GLU A 75 6.72 15.92 17.43
CA GLU A 75 6.11 15.94 16.08
C GLU A 75 6.77 14.97 15.09
N SER A 76 8.06 14.71 15.28
CA SER A 76 8.82 13.84 14.40
C SER A 76 9.10 12.47 15.02
N ASP A 77 8.71 12.24 16.28
CA ASP A 77 8.82 10.94 16.98
C ASP A 77 7.95 9.93 16.25
N ILE A 78 8.57 8.91 15.65
CA ILE A 78 7.84 7.82 15.03
C ILE A 78 7.38 6.90 16.16
N VAL A 79 6.09 6.56 16.14
CA VAL A 79 5.48 5.80 17.23
C VAL A 79 4.79 4.56 16.71
N GLY A 80 5.06 3.41 17.35
CA GLY A 80 4.40 2.16 17.00
C GLY A 80 4.59 1.07 18.05
N ASP A 81 3.64 0.16 18.14
CA ASP A 81 3.69 -1.00 19.02
C ASP A 81 3.16 -2.25 18.31
N ALA A 82 3.05 -3.36 19.06
CA ALA A 82 2.60 -4.66 18.55
C ALA A 82 1.22 -4.64 17.88
N ASP A 83 0.34 -3.72 18.29
CA ASP A 83 -1.02 -3.60 17.79
C ASP A 83 -1.19 -2.39 16.83
N ASN A 84 -0.27 -1.44 16.88
CA ASN A 84 -0.30 -0.16 16.17
C ASN A 84 1.00 0.03 15.35
N PRO A 85 0.99 -0.29 14.04
CA PRO A 85 2.15 -0.10 13.19
C PRO A 85 2.67 1.34 13.10
N ALA A 86 4.00 1.49 13.12
CA ALA A 86 4.69 2.77 12.90
C ALA A 86 4.69 3.20 11.42
N LEU A 87 4.77 2.23 10.51
CA LEU A 87 4.90 2.47 9.07
C LEU A 87 3.92 1.61 8.26
N TYR A 88 3.31 2.24 7.26
CA TYR A 88 2.43 1.59 6.29
C TYR A 88 2.86 1.92 4.86
N VAL A 89 2.53 1.00 3.96
CA VAL A 89 2.74 1.10 2.51
C VAL A 89 1.44 0.86 1.78
N SER A 90 1.28 1.49 0.63
CA SER A 90 0.15 1.27 -0.26
C SER A 90 0.64 1.37 -1.69
N PHE A 91 0.10 0.52 -2.56
CA PHE A 91 0.27 0.67 -4.00
C PHE A 91 -1.08 0.90 -4.63
N GLY A 92 -1.13 1.91 -5.49
CA GLY A 92 -2.33 2.38 -6.14
C GLY A 92 -2.10 2.61 -7.62
N GLU A 93 -2.95 2.03 -8.45
CA GLU A 93 -3.06 2.32 -9.87
C GLU A 93 -4.05 3.46 -10.08
N ILE A 94 -3.88 4.30 -11.09
CA ILE A 94 -4.99 5.17 -11.54
C ILE A 94 -5.83 4.36 -12.54
N GLU A 95 -7.13 4.23 -12.29
CA GLU A 95 -8.05 3.52 -13.20
C GLU A 95 -7.91 4.06 -14.64
N GLY A 96 -7.44 3.20 -15.56
CA GLY A 96 -7.24 3.54 -16.97
C GLY A 96 -5.95 4.28 -17.31
N GLY A 97 -4.98 4.40 -16.38
CA GLY A 97 -3.67 5.02 -16.60
C GLY A 97 -2.48 4.05 -16.45
N THR A 98 -1.31 4.49 -16.90
CA THR A 98 0.01 3.86 -16.69
C THR A 98 0.77 4.47 -15.51
N ASN A 99 0.05 5.19 -14.65
CA ASN A 99 0.64 6.07 -13.64
C ASN A 99 0.29 5.51 -12.27
N ASP A 100 1.07 4.54 -11.83
CA ASP A 100 0.93 3.95 -10.51
C ASP A 100 1.68 4.78 -9.48
N PHE A 101 1.25 4.65 -8.23
CA PHE A 101 1.80 5.39 -7.12
C PHE A 101 2.17 4.45 -5.99
N LEU A 102 3.35 4.66 -5.44
CA LEU A 102 3.79 4.06 -4.19
C LEU A 102 3.55 5.06 -3.06
N GLY A 103 2.74 4.65 -2.10
CA GLY A 103 2.35 5.42 -0.93
C GLY A 103 3.04 4.94 0.33
N PHE A 104 3.39 5.89 1.18
CA PHE A 104 3.95 5.63 2.51
C PHE A 104 3.16 6.43 3.55
N ARG A 105 3.02 5.86 4.74
CA ARG A 105 2.38 6.51 5.87
C ARG A 105 3.15 6.24 7.15
N PHE A 106 3.56 7.31 7.81
CA PHE A 106 4.18 7.30 9.15
C PHE A 106 3.12 7.59 10.19
N ARG A 107 3.20 6.92 11.34
CA ARG A 107 2.53 7.32 12.58
C ARG A 107 3.51 8.11 13.44
N LEU A 108 3.13 9.33 13.81
CA LEU A 108 3.96 10.29 14.53
C LEU A 108 3.30 10.67 15.86
N GLY A 109 4.09 10.91 16.90
CA GLY A 109 3.59 11.08 18.28
C GLY A 109 2.71 12.31 18.51
N ALA A 110 2.90 13.39 17.74
CA ALA A 110 2.04 14.57 17.83
C ALA A 110 2.14 15.47 16.58
N ASP A 111 1.34 16.53 16.53
CA ASP A 111 1.57 17.74 15.72
C ASP A 111 2.26 18.80 16.59
N ALA A 112 3.07 19.69 16.03
CA ALA A 112 3.60 20.85 16.72
C ALA A 112 2.67 22.06 16.55
N ASN A 113 3.08 23.21 17.09
CA ASN A 113 2.44 24.48 16.79
C ASN A 113 3.47 25.38 16.09
N PRO A 114 3.18 25.95 14.91
CA PRO A 114 1.90 25.93 14.17
C PRO A 114 1.51 24.54 13.66
N SER A 115 0.21 24.32 13.44
CA SER A 115 -0.29 23.02 12.97
C SER A 115 0.20 22.71 11.56
N GLY A 116 0.60 21.46 11.37
CA GLY A 116 1.11 20.94 10.12
C GLY A 116 2.55 20.47 10.29
N PHE A 117 2.85 19.30 9.77
CA PHE A 117 4.18 18.70 9.83
C PHE A 117 5.26 19.66 9.30
N ASP A 118 6.21 20.06 10.15
CA ASP A 118 7.27 21.03 9.82
C ASP A 118 8.63 20.38 9.51
N GLY A 119 8.72 19.08 9.72
CA GLY A 119 9.96 18.31 9.63
C GLY A 119 10.24 17.72 8.25
N VAL A 120 11.03 16.65 8.30
CA VAL A 120 11.40 15.81 7.15
C VAL A 120 11.07 14.38 7.51
N ALA A 121 10.36 13.67 6.64
CA ALA A 121 10.09 12.24 6.77
C ALA A 121 10.59 11.53 5.51
N LEU A 122 11.42 10.52 5.67
CA LEU A 122 12.15 9.85 4.61
C LEU A 122 11.97 8.34 4.70
N ILE A 123 11.81 7.75 3.53
CA ILE A 123 11.88 6.32 3.29
C ILE A 123 13.17 6.08 2.52
N GLY A 124 14.11 5.38 3.13
CA GLY A 124 15.21 4.75 2.41
C GLY A 124 14.73 3.46 1.77
N ILE A 125 15.02 3.25 0.50
CA ILE A 125 14.63 2.07 -0.27
C ILE A 125 15.88 1.25 -0.58
N ASP A 126 15.90 -0.02 -0.19
CA ASP A 126 16.81 -1.05 -0.69
C ASP A 126 16.05 -1.84 -1.77
N ALA A 127 16.38 -1.57 -3.02
CA ALA A 127 15.68 -2.07 -4.20
C ALA A 127 16.32 -3.32 -4.80
N ASN A 128 17.57 -3.61 -4.42
CA ASN A 128 18.31 -4.78 -4.90
C ASN A 128 18.52 -5.86 -3.81
N LEU A 129 18.06 -5.59 -2.59
CA LEU A 129 18.11 -6.45 -1.40
C LEU A 129 19.54 -6.76 -0.93
N ASP A 130 20.47 -5.83 -1.12
CA ASP A 130 21.88 -5.97 -0.70
C ASP A 130 22.15 -5.43 0.72
N GLY A 131 21.15 -4.82 1.36
CA GLY A 131 21.21 -4.21 2.68
C GLY A 131 21.70 -2.76 2.69
N SER A 132 21.97 -2.16 1.53
CA SER A 132 22.26 -0.74 1.32
C SER A 132 21.02 -0.02 0.80
N LEU A 133 20.84 1.24 1.21
CA LEU A 133 19.77 2.08 0.66
C LEU A 133 20.20 2.68 -0.69
N ASP A 134 19.42 2.37 -1.72
CA ASP A 134 19.62 2.74 -3.13
C ASP A 134 18.96 4.07 -3.51
N LEU A 135 17.90 4.45 -2.78
CA LEU A 135 17.13 5.66 -3.04
C LEU A 135 16.50 6.19 -1.75
N PHE A 136 16.23 7.48 -1.69
CA PHE A 136 15.43 8.09 -0.64
C PHE A 136 14.20 8.76 -1.24
N VAL A 137 13.04 8.57 -0.64
CA VAL A 137 11.79 9.25 -1.03
C VAL A 137 11.09 9.78 0.21
N GLY A 138 10.33 10.86 0.11
CA GLY A 138 9.79 11.46 1.34
C GLY A 138 9.24 12.86 1.23
N VAL A 139 8.88 13.41 2.39
CA VAL A 139 8.37 14.76 2.59
C VAL A 139 9.47 15.64 3.17
N ASN A 140 9.61 16.85 2.65
CA ASN A 140 10.48 17.88 3.21
C ASN A 140 9.70 19.19 3.35
N ASN A 141 9.20 19.44 4.56
CA ASN A 141 8.48 20.67 4.92
C ASN A 141 9.37 21.65 5.67
N GLN A 142 10.63 21.27 5.94
CA GLN A 142 11.59 22.09 6.63
C GLN A 142 11.72 23.47 5.96
N GLY A 143 11.40 24.51 6.72
CA GLY A 143 11.52 25.89 6.26
C GLY A 143 10.52 26.25 5.15
N SER A 144 9.32 25.66 5.18
CA SER A 144 8.22 25.93 4.23
C SER A 144 8.55 25.52 2.79
N LYS A 145 9.32 24.43 2.61
CA LYS A 145 9.60 23.85 1.30
C LYS A 145 8.39 23.13 0.70
N ASP A 146 7.55 22.56 1.54
CA ASP A 146 6.27 21.90 1.23
C ASP A 146 6.33 20.99 -0.01
N ALA A 147 7.32 20.09 -0.02
CA ALA A 147 7.63 19.24 -1.16
C ALA A 147 7.65 17.76 -0.79
N ILE A 148 7.18 16.92 -1.72
CA ILE A 148 7.53 15.49 -1.77
C ILE A 148 8.71 15.35 -2.71
N GLY A 149 9.67 14.50 -2.38
CA GLY A 149 10.93 14.40 -3.12
C GLY A 149 11.44 12.98 -3.29
N ILE A 150 12.33 12.85 -4.28
CA ILE A 150 13.21 11.72 -4.50
C ILE A 150 14.65 12.23 -4.42
N TRP A 151 15.51 11.54 -3.69
CA TRP A 151 16.94 11.85 -3.58
C TRP A 151 17.78 10.63 -3.88
N TYR A 152 18.88 10.86 -4.58
CA TYR A 152 19.93 9.86 -4.69
C TYR A 152 20.70 9.68 -3.38
N PRO A 153 21.25 8.48 -3.16
CA PRO A 153 22.23 8.26 -2.12
C PRO A 153 23.45 9.18 -2.32
N GLY A 154 24.03 9.57 -1.20
CA GLY A 154 25.30 10.30 -1.14
C GLY A 154 26.49 9.33 -1.21
N PRO A 155 27.71 9.81 -0.87
CA PRO A 155 28.92 8.99 -0.95
C PRO A 155 29.04 7.92 0.16
N GLY A 156 28.14 7.93 1.15
CA GLY A 156 28.09 6.96 2.23
C GLY A 156 27.75 5.55 1.77
N LEU A 157 28.07 4.56 2.60
CA LEU A 157 27.75 3.16 2.32
C LEU A 157 26.26 2.84 2.49
N ASN A 158 25.50 3.67 3.20
CA ASN A 158 24.06 3.52 3.44
C ASN A 158 23.57 2.17 3.99
N ILE A 159 24.47 1.38 4.60
CA ILE A 159 24.14 0.11 5.27
C ILE A 159 23.77 0.26 6.74
N SER A 160 23.93 1.46 7.31
CA SER A 160 23.67 1.77 8.72
C SER A 160 23.34 3.26 8.89
N PRO A 161 22.74 3.68 10.01
CA PRO A 161 22.48 5.09 10.30
C PRO A 161 23.73 5.97 10.18
N SER A 162 24.85 5.56 10.79
CA SER A 162 26.10 6.33 10.80
C SER A 162 26.81 6.42 9.44
N THR A 163 26.48 5.54 8.49
CA THR A 163 27.04 5.55 7.14
C THR A 163 26.08 6.08 6.10
N THR A 164 24.89 6.51 6.51
CA THR A 164 23.84 6.96 5.60
C THR A 164 24.00 8.42 5.24
N THR A 165 24.03 8.68 3.94
CA THR A 165 24.08 10.02 3.37
C THR A 165 23.20 10.06 2.13
N PHE A 166 22.60 11.21 1.84
CA PHE A 166 21.81 11.41 0.63
C PHE A 166 22.10 12.78 0.03
N SER A 167 21.80 12.94 -1.26
CA SER A 167 21.94 14.20 -1.97
C SER A 167 21.16 15.31 -1.25
N GLY A 168 21.77 16.49 -1.07
CA GLY A 168 21.05 17.66 -0.55
C GLY A 168 20.06 18.28 -1.54
N SER A 169 20.03 17.80 -2.79
CA SER A 169 19.12 18.25 -3.85
C SER A 169 18.24 17.10 -4.31
N PHE A 170 16.98 17.41 -4.59
CA PHE A 170 16.03 16.48 -5.19
C PHE A 170 16.54 16.02 -6.56
N PHE A 171 16.45 14.72 -6.83
CA PHE A 171 16.42 14.21 -8.20
C PHE A 171 15.14 14.68 -8.89
N GLU A 172 14.00 14.50 -8.22
CA GLU A 172 12.68 14.97 -8.65
C GLU A 172 11.88 15.42 -7.42
N SER A 173 11.02 16.41 -7.60
CA SER A 173 10.17 16.96 -6.54
C SER A 173 8.75 17.20 -7.04
N PHE A 174 7.77 16.97 -6.16
CA PHE A 174 6.35 17.12 -6.42
C PHE A 174 5.73 18.10 -5.42
N ALA A 175 4.85 18.96 -5.90
CA ALA A 175 4.05 19.82 -5.03
C ALA A 175 3.09 18.95 -4.20
N GLN A 176 2.90 19.33 -2.94
CA GLN A 176 1.92 18.70 -2.08
C GLN A 176 0.51 19.14 -2.46
N THR A 177 -0.39 18.16 -2.56
CA THR A 177 -1.80 18.33 -2.86
C THR A 177 -2.59 17.32 -2.03
N SER A 178 -3.90 17.52 -1.90
CA SER A 178 -4.77 16.54 -1.24
C SER A 178 -4.79 15.17 -1.92
N PHE A 179 -4.25 15.05 -3.15
CA PHE A 179 -4.16 13.78 -3.88
C PHE A 179 -2.94 12.94 -3.47
N ASN A 180 -1.84 13.58 -3.04
CA ASN A 180 -0.57 12.90 -2.78
C ASN A 180 0.03 13.19 -1.40
N TYR A 181 -0.65 13.97 -0.56
CA TYR A 181 -0.17 14.36 0.76
C TYR A 181 -1.34 14.51 1.75
N SER A 182 -1.15 14.04 2.98
CA SER A 182 -2.03 14.32 4.12
C SER A 182 -1.25 14.27 5.42
N PHE A 183 -1.55 15.19 6.32
CA PHE A 183 -1.11 15.15 7.71
C PHE A 183 -2.33 15.36 8.61
N THR A 184 -2.80 14.28 9.25
CA THR A 184 -4.10 14.23 9.92
C THR A 184 -4.01 13.47 11.24
N PRO A 185 -4.80 13.85 12.27
CA PRO A 185 -4.81 13.13 13.54
C PRO A 185 -5.29 11.69 13.36
N VAL A 186 -4.73 10.78 14.16
CA VAL A 186 -5.23 9.41 14.26
C VAL A 186 -6.60 9.44 14.95
N THR A 187 -7.61 8.87 14.30
CA THR A 187 -8.98 8.81 14.81
C THR A 187 -9.56 7.42 14.57
N PRO A 188 -10.68 7.05 15.21
CA PRO A 188 -11.37 5.78 14.92
C PRO A 188 -11.80 5.61 13.45
N THR A 189 -11.87 6.70 12.67
CA THR A 189 -12.18 6.63 11.24
C THR A 189 -10.93 6.36 10.41
N ILE A 190 -9.81 6.99 10.75
CA ILE A 190 -8.54 6.85 10.01
C ILE A 190 -7.80 5.57 10.41
N ASP A 191 -7.87 5.17 11.68
CA ASP A 191 -7.37 3.88 12.17
C ASP A 191 -8.44 3.15 12.98
N PRO A 192 -9.35 2.40 12.33
CA PRO A 192 -10.42 1.68 13.01
C PRO A 192 -9.91 0.49 13.84
N THR A 193 -8.65 0.09 13.65
CA THR A 193 -8.01 -1.03 14.37
C THR A 193 -7.15 -0.58 15.54
N ALA A 194 -6.90 0.73 15.67
CA ALA A 194 -6.06 1.29 16.73
C ALA A 194 -6.55 0.91 18.13
N THR A 195 -5.63 0.47 18.98
CA THR A 195 -5.88 0.21 20.41
C THR A 195 -5.56 1.43 21.28
N SER A 196 -4.77 2.37 20.77
CA SER A 196 -4.48 3.69 21.36
C SER A 196 -4.46 4.77 20.27
N PHE A 197 -4.71 6.02 20.64
CA PHE A 197 -4.54 7.21 19.78
C PHE A 197 -3.42 8.14 20.26
N ASP A 198 -2.70 7.72 21.30
CA ASP A 198 -1.61 8.42 21.97
C ASP A 198 -0.64 7.32 22.43
N LEU A 199 0.35 7.01 21.60
CA LEU A 199 1.29 5.91 21.84
C LEU A 199 2.49 6.31 22.70
N ASN A 200 2.80 7.60 22.76
CA ASN A 200 3.90 8.14 23.57
C ASN A 200 3.46 8.55 24.99
N GLY A 201 2.15 8.59 25.26
CA GLY A 201 1.55 8.85 26.57
C GLY A 201 1.62 10.32 26.99
N ASP A 202 1.75 11.24 26.03
CA ASP A 202 1.91 12.67 26.29
C ASP A 202 0.58 13.44 26.40
N ASN A 203 -0.56 12.73 26.30
CA ASN A 203 -1.93 13.25 26.24
C ASN A 203 -2.24 14.07 24.97
N ARG A 204 -1.49 13.86 23.90
CA ARG A 204 -1.73 14.44 22.59
C ARG A 204 -2.04 13.31 21.62
N THR A 205 -2.91 13.59 20.67
CA THR A 205 -3.28 12.60 19.66
C THR A 205 -2.12 12.46 18.67
N ASP A 206 -1.74 11.22 18.39
CA ASP A 206 -0.81 10.86 17.32
C ASP A 206 -1.34 11.38 15.96
N TYR A 207 -0.45 11.52 14.98
CA TYR A 207 -0.80 11.93 13.61
C TYR A 207 -0.32 10.91 12.60
N PHE A 208 -1.05 10.79 11.49
CA PHE A 208 -0.53 10.15 10.29
C PHE A 208 -0.02 11.18 9.30
N LEU A 209 1.23 11.01 8.89
CA LEU A 209 1.82 11.65 7.72
C LEU A 209 1.80 10.67 6.56
N SER A 210 0.98 10.93 5.54
CA SER A 210 0.82 10.07 4.37
C SER A 210 1.19 10.80 3.10
N PHE A 211 1.92 10.14 2.21
CA PHE A 211 2.24 10.70 0.91
C PHE A 211 2.36 9.63 -0.18
N TYR A 212 2.17 10.04 -1.43
CA TYR A 212 2.31 9.20 -2.62
C TYR A 212 3.36 9.78 -3.57
N VAL A 213 4.14 8.88 -4.16
CA VAL A 213 5.15 9.18 -5.18
C VAL A 213 4.82 8.38 -6.45
N PRO A 214 4.90 8.98 -7.65
CA PRO A 214 4.76 8.24 -8.90
C PRO A 214 5.77 7.09 -8.95
N PHE A 215 5.29 5.86 -9.13
CA PHE A 215 6.14 4.68 -9.18
C PHE A 215 7.10 4.73 -10.38
N SER A 216 6.65 5.30 -11.51
CA SER A 216 7.50 5.53 -12.69
C SER A 216 8.71 6.43 -12.41
N SER A 217 8.58 7.43 -11.53
CA SER A 217 9.70 8.27 -11.10
C SER A 217 10.70 7.50 -10.24
N ILE A 218 10.22 6.58 -9.39
CA ILE A 218 11.08 5.68 -8.60
C ILE A 218 11.83 4.71 -9.52
N VAL A 219 11.13 4.08 -10.47
CA VAL A 219 11.71 3.19 -11.49
C VAL A 219 12.79 3.94 -12.27
N LEU A 220 12.49 5.13 -12.79
CA LEU A 220 13.46 5.94 -13.53
C LEU A 220 14.68 6.30 -12.68
N ALA A 221 14.49 6.68 -11.42
CA ALA A 221 15.59 7.03 -10.54
C ALA A 221 16.53 5.82 -10.31
N LEU A 222 15.97 4.64 -10.05
CA LEU A 222 16.72 3.40 -9.85
C LEU A 222 17.40 2.90 -11.14
N GLU A 223 16.74 3.01 -12.29
CA GLU A 223 17.33 2.64 -13.59
C GLU A 223 18.59 3.44 -13.89
N LEU A 224 18.60 4.73 -13.53
CA LEU A 224 19.79 5.60 -13.66
C LEU A 224 20.92 5.21 -12.69
N GLN A 225 20.62 4.46 -11.62
CA GLN A 225 21.61 3.82 -10.74
C GLN A 225 21.97 2.40 -11.20
N GLY A 226 21.40 1.90 -12.30
CA GLY A 226 21.64 0.56 -12.83
C GLY A 226 20.81 -0.54 -12.15
N ILE A 227 19.75 -0.18 -11.43
CA ILE A 227 18.84 -1.09 -10.74
C ILE A 227 17.50 -1.09 -11.49
N THR A 228 16.98 -2.27 -11.83
CA THR A 228 15.68 -2.40 -12.51
C THR A 228 14.68 -3.03 -11.57
N ILE A 229 13.56 -2.36 -11.34
CA ILE A 229 12.43 -2.89 -10.57
C ILE A 229 11.13 -2.84 -11.38
N THR A 230 10.21 -3.73 -11.03
CA THR A 230 8.81 -3.71 -11.49
C THR A 230 7.89 -3.68 -10.27
N GLU A 231 6.58 -3.60 -10.51
CA GLU A 231 5.56 -3.69 -9.47
C GLU A 231 5.60 -5.01 -8.67
N SER A 232 6.19 -6.05 -9.25
CA SER A 232 6.38 -7.36 -8.60
C SER A 232 7.75 -7.52 -7.95
N SER A 233 8.68 -6.58 -8.14
CA SER A 233 9.99 -6.64 -7.48
C SER A 233 9.80 -6.47 -5.98
N GLU A 234 10.47 -7.32 -5.20
CA GLU A 234 10.56 -7.12 -3.76
C GLU A 234 11.51 -5.96 -3.46
N ILE A 235 11.13 -5.10 -2.53
CA ILE A 235 11.94 -4.02 -1.98
C ILE A 235 11.91 -4.09 -0.45
N GLN A 236 12.93 -3.54 0.19
CA GLN A 236 12.94 -3.29 1.63
C GLN A 236 13.03 -1.79 1.89
N VAL A 237 12.53 -1.36 3.04
CA VAL A 237 12.53 0.05 3.41
C VAL A 237 12.99 0.29 4.84
N VAL A 238 13.54 1.49 5.06
CA VAL A 238 13.80 2.09 6.37
C VAL A 238 13.03 3.39 6.44
N GLY A 239 12.19 3.55 7.46
CA GLY A 239 11.52 4.82 7.77
C GLY A 239 12.37 5.65 8.72
N ALA A 240 12.51 6.93 8.47
CA ALA A 240 13.21 7.85 9.35
C ALA A 240 12.65 9.26 9.26
N THR A 241 12.82 10.02 10.33
CA THR A 241 12.47 11.44 10.40
C THR A 241 13.69 12.27 10.73
N ALA A 242 13.63 13.55 10.36
CA ALA A 242 14.71 14.49 10.57
C ALA A 242 14.19 15.91 10.75
N THR A 243 14.97 16.71 11.48
CA THR A 243 14.79 18.16 11.58
C THR A 243 15.45 18.90 10.42
N GLN A 244 16.32 18.22 9.67
CA GLN A 244 17.11 18.81 8.58
C GLN A 244 17.09 17.91 7.34
N GLY A 245 16.82 18.51 6.18
CA GLY A 245 16.67 17.79 4.91
C GLY A 245 17.96 17.24 4.28
N ASN A 246 19.01 16.99 5.06
CA ASN A 246 20.28 16.44 4.59
C ASN A 246 20.91 15.41 5.57
N THR A 247 20.23 15.06 6.65
CA THR A 247 20.71 14.10 7.65
C THR A 247 19.55 13.31 8.23
N LEU A 248 19.73 12.03 8.55
CA LEU A 248 18.81 11.28 9.40
C LEU A 248 19.17 11.60 10.85
N ASN A 249 18.42 12.48 11.52
CA ASN A 249 18.87 13.05 12.79
C ASN A 249 17.81 13.16 13.89
N GLN A 250 16.57 12.72 13.64
CA GLN A 250 15.53 12.80 14.65
C GLN A 250 15.17 11.40 15.15
N ASP A 251 14.63 10.54 14.28
CA ASP A 251 14.18 9.20 14.66
C ASP A 251 14.23 8.20 13.50
N ILE A 252 14.23 6.90 13.80
CA ILE A 252 14.36 5.78 12.87
C ILE A 252 13.40 4.67 13.27
N ALA A 253 12.46 4.37 12.37
CA ALA A 253 11.43 3.39 12.62
C ALA A 253 11.99 2.00 12.93
N GLY A 254 11.60 1.45 14.07
CA GLY A 254 11.92 0.09 14.50
C GLY A 254 13.32 -0.07 15.09
N ALA A 255 14.09 1.00 15.27
CA ALA A 255 15.38 0.98 15.95
C ALA A 255 15.34 1.76 17.26
N VAL A 256 15.48 1.07 18.39
CA VAL A 256 15.55 1.72 19.72
C VAL A 256 16.84 2.54 19.84
N GLY A 257 16.74 3.86 19.63
CA GLY A 257 17.85 4.81 19.69
C GLY A 257 18.98 4.50 18.69
N GLY A 258 19.02 5.15 17.53
CA GLY A 258 19.80 4.58 16.42
C GLY A 258 20.52 5.49 15.45
N ASN A 259 20.31 6.81 15.40
CA ASN A 259 20.76 7.59 14.23
C ASN A 259 22.28 7.69 14.00
N HIS A 260 23.10 7.28 14.97
CA HIS A 260 24.56 7.19 14.89
C HIS A 260 25.09 5.76 15.08
N SER A 261 24.22 4.75 15.05
CA SER A 261 24.65 3.37 15.16
C SER A 261 25.47 2.94 13.94
N SER A 262 26.50 2.13 14.18
CA SER A 262 27.27 1.45 13.15
C SER A 262 26.76 0.03 12.86
N LEU A 263 25.75 -0.44 13.60
CA LEU A 263 25.08 -1.70 13.30
C LEU A 263 24.35 -1.59 11.97
N LYS A 264 24.33 -2.67 11.20
CA LYS A 264 23.59 -2.67 9.94
C LYS A 264 22.09 -2.47 10.19
N TRP A 265 21.38 -1.96 9.20
CA TRP A 265 19.93 -1.77 9.28
C TRP A 265 19.16 -3.03 9.71
N SER A 266 19.56 -4.20 9.18
CA SER A 266 18.96 -5.49 9.54
C SER A 266 19.31 -5.93 10.96
N GLU A 267 20.50 -5.59 11.45
CA GLU A 267 20.93 -5.89 12.83
C GLU A 267 20.26 -4.96 13.84
N LEU A 268 19.92 -3.74 13.43
CA LEU A 268 19.14 -2.78 14.22
C LEU A 268 17.66 -3.13 14.30
N GLY A 269 17.16 -3.97 13.38
CA GLY A 269 15.73 -4.21 13.24
C GLY A 269 14.98 -3.07 12.55
N ALA A 270 15.65 -2.06 12.01
CA ALA A 270 15.03 -0.92 11.30
C ALA A 270 14.68 -1.22 9.83
N MET A 271 15.20 -2.31 9.27
CA MET A 271 14.87 -2.72 7.90
C MET A 271 13.55 -3.49 7.88
N SER A 272 12.65 -3.11 6.98
CA SER A 272 11.40 -3.85 6.77
C SER A 272 11.68 -5.26 6.27
N LEU A 273 10.71 -6.16 6.43
CA LEU A 273 10.63 -7.38 5.63
C LEU A 273 10.47 -6.98 4.15
N PRO A 274 11.00 -7.79 3.21
CA PRO A 274 10.77 -7.56 1.79
C PRO A 274 9.28 -7.58 1.47
N PHE A 275 8.84 -6.64 0.64
CA PHE A 275 7.49 -6.61 0.10
C PHE A 275 7.52 -6.16 -1.36
N SER A 276 6.56 -6.65 -2.15
CA SER A 276 6.32 -6.15 -3.50
C SER A 276 5.30 -5.02 -3.48
N PRO A 277 5.47 -3.96 -4.30
CA PRO A 277 4.46 -2.91 -4.45
C PRO A 277 3.07 -3.47 -4.74
N VAL A 278 2.96 -4.40 -5.67
CA VAL A 278 1.73 -5.17 -5.88
C VAL A 278 1.86 -6.51 -5.16
N PRO A 279 0.98 -6.82 -4.18
CA PRO A 279 0.98 -8.14 -3.56
C PRO A 279 0.67 -9.19 -4.62
N ALA A 280 1.35 -10.34 -4.56
CA ALA A 280 1.11 -11.44 -5.48
C ALA A 280 -0.40 -11.77 -5.51
N VAL A 281 -1.00 -11.74 -6.70
CA VAL A 281 -2.40 -12.11 -6.90
C VAL A 281 -2.56 -13.54 -6.36
N PRO A 282 -3.47 -13.78 -5.39
CA PRO A 282 -3.70 -15.13 -4.91
C PRO A 282 -4.06 -16.01 -6.10
N GLU A 283 -3.31 -17.09 -6.32
CA GLU A 283 -3.67 -18.04 -7.38
C GLU A 283 -5.14 -18.45 -7.16
N PRO A 284 -5.97 -18.48 -8.21
CA PRO A 284 -7.36 -18.87 -8.06
C PRO A 284 -7.39 -20.25 -7.44
N SER A 285 -7.91 -20.33 -6.20
CA SER A 285 -7.98 -21.58 -5.44
C SER A 285 -8.48 -22.70 -6.34
N GLU A 286 -7.84 -23.88 -6.28
CA GLU A 286 -8.12 -25.06 -7.11
C GLU A 286 -9.63 -25.42 -7.18
N HIS A 287 -10.43 -24.94 -6.22
CA HIS A 287 -11.88 -25.01 -6.18
C HIS A 287 -12.60 -24.47 -7.45
N VAL A 288 -12.05 -23.48 -8.15
CA VAL A 288 -12.64 -22.96 -9.41
C VAL A 288 -12.40 -23.93 -10.58
N LEU A 289 -11.28 -24.66 -10.57
CA LEU A 289 -10.96 -25.66 -11.59
C LEU A 289 -11.86 -26.90 -11.45
N PHE A 290 -12.16 -27.33 -10.22
CA PHE A 290 -13.03 -28.48 -9.98
C PHE A 290 -14.52 -28.21 -10.27
N THR A 291 -14.99 -26.98 -10.06
CA THR A 291 -16.40 -26.63 -10.34
C THR A 291 -16.69 -26.49 -11.83
N THR A 292 -15.73 -26.00 -12.62
CA THR A 292 -15.86 -25.93 -14.09
C THR A 292 -15.67 -27.29 -14.77
N ALA A 293 -14.71 -28.11 -14.33
CA ALA A 293 -14.54 -29.47 -14.83
C ALA A 293 -15.68 -30.41 -14.41
N GLY A 294 -16.17 -30.31 -13.16
CA GLY A 294 -17.28 -31.12 -12.65
C GLY A 294 -18.63 -30.79 -13.30
N GLY A 295 -18.89 -29.51 -13.61
CA GLY A 295 -20.10 -29.07 -14.30
C GLY A 295 -20.21 -29.63 -15.73
N LEU A 296 -19.10 -29.70 -16.47
CA LEU A 296 -19.05 -30.27 -17.82
C LEU A 296 -19.34 -31.78 -17.84
N VAL A 297 -18.85 -32.52 -16.83
CA VAL A 297 -19.11 -33.96 -16.70
C VAL A 297 -20.60 -34.23 -16.43
N LEU A 298 -21.24 -33.46 -15.57
CA LEU A 298 -22.67 -33.64 -15.26
C LEU A 298 -23.56 -33.34 -16.48
N VAL A 299 -23.27 -32.29 -17.25
CA VAL A 299 -24.02 -31.97 -18.49
C VAL A 299 -23.88 -33.07 -19.55
N SER A 300 -22.70 -33.71 -19.63
CA SER A 300 -22.49 -34.85 -20.53
C SER A 300 -23.28 -36.11 -20.12
N LEU A 301 -23.49 -36.32 -18.82
CA LEU A 301 -24.24 -37.46 -18.29
C LEU A 301 -25.76 -37.30 -18.48
N PHE A 302 -26.29 -36.08 -18.38
CA PHE A 302 -27.72 -35.82 -18.62
C PHE A 302 -28.12 -35.87 -20.10
N HIS A 303 -27.18 -35.71 -21.06
CA HIS A 303 -27.48 -35.84 -22.49
C HIS A 303 -27.59 -37.31 -22.97
N ARG A 304 -27.09 -38.29 -22.22
CA ARG A 304 -27.12 -39.71 -22.65
C ARG A 304 -28.41 -40.46 -22.30
N ARG A 305 -29.31 -39.88 -21.51
CA ARG A 305 -30.61 -40.50 -21.17
C ARG A 305 -31.76 -39.86 -21.94
N ARG A 306 -31.89 -40.18 -23.23
CA ARG A 306 -33.20 -40.14 -23.89
C ARG A 306 -33.62 -41.57 -24.23
N PRO A 307 -34.69 -42.10 -23.62
CA PRO A 307 -35.25 -43.37 -24.06
C PRO A 307 -35.81 -43.18 -25.47
N LYS A 308 -35.47 -44.12 -26.37
CA LYS A 308 -36.15 -44.26 -27.65
C LYS A 308 -37.53 -44.84 -27.36
N LEU A 309 -38.58 -44.07 -27.63
CA LEU A 309 -39.93 -44.58 -27.88
C LEU A 309 -40.11 -44.62 -29.40
#